data_AF-A0A9D4PCV0-F1
#
_entry.id   AF-A0A9D4PCV0-F1
#
_cell.length_a   1.000
_cell.length_b   1.000
_cell.length_c   1.000
_cell.angle_alpha   90.00
_cell.angle_beta   90.00
_cell.angle_gamma   90.00
#
_symmetry.space_group_name_H-M   'P 1'
#
loop_
_entity.id
_entity.type
_entity.pdbx_description
1 polymer ?
#
loop_
_entity_poly.entity_id
_entity_poly.type
_entity_poly.pdbx_seq_one_letter_code
_entity_poly.pdbx_strand_id
1 'polypeptide(L)'
;MNLLSRHRSVVENKRTDAVYMSRKRDSWKKIQDQFNCRHNVTPRKWTQLKKCWENIKDKWRRTSAEDMRERFATGGGTPPPSQLTDELQRVGDIASHMAVRLPNCCDSDRSRHDAVPGESDCSKAQCTPAVAAPLPETRRQACGKVRCPECA
;
A
#
# COMPACT_ATOMS: atom_id res chain seq x y z
N MET A 1 -11.22 -12.61 4.74
CA MET A 1 -10.81 -11.20 4.51
C MET A 1 -11.25 -10.22 5.61
N ASN A 2 -12.52 -10.13 5.99
CA ASN A 2 -13.05 -9.06 6.89
C ASN A 2 -12.29 -8.87 8.22
N LEU A 3 -11.75 -9.94 8.80
CA LEU A 3 -10.98 -9.85 10.04
C LEU A 3 -9.67 -9.07 9.85
N LEU A 4 -8.97 -9.30 8.74
CA LEU A 4 -7.73 -8.59 8.41
C LEU A 4 -7.99 -7.12 8.11
N SER A 5 -9.08 -6.80 7.40
CA SER A 5 -9.47 -5.42 7.10
C SER A 5 -9.61 -4.56 8.37
N ARG A 6 -10.17 -5.13 9.45
CA ARG A 6 -10.33 -4.44 10.75
C ARG A 6 -9.00 -4.19 11.47
N HIS A 7 -8.01 -5.07 11.28
CA HIS A 7 -6.68 -4.97 11.90
C HIS A 7 -5.59 -4.44 10.94
N ARG A 8 -5.98 -3.91 9.77
CA ARG A 8 -5.05 -3.57 8.68
C ARG A 8 -3.96 -2.57 9.10
N SER A 9 -4.31 -1.59 9.94
CA SER A 9 -3.41 -0.51 10.35
C SER A 9 -2.21 -1.02 11.15
N VAL A 10 -2.38 -2.11 11.88
CA VAL A 10 -1.31 -2.72 12.67
C VAL A 10 -0.55 -3.75 11.84
N VAL A 11 -1.28 -4.62 11.13
CA VAL A 11 -0.72 -5.76 10.38
C VAL A 11 0.11 -5.30 9.18
N GLU A 12 -0.37 -4.34 8.39
CA GLU A 12 0.27 -3.89 7.14
C GLU A 12 1.25 -2.73 7.34
N ASN A 13 1.48 -2.30 8.58
CA ASN A 13 2.44 -1.24 8.84
C ASN A 13 3.88 -1.73 8.63
N LYS A 14 4.71 -0.95 7.94
CA LYS A 14 6.11 -1.28 7.64
C LYS A 14 7.09 -1.09 8.80
N ARG A 15 6.68 -0.46 9.92
CA ARG A 15 7.54 -0.26 11.10
C ARG A 15 8.08 -1.59 11.64
N THR A 16 9.36 -1.60 12.02
CA THR A 16 10.13 -2.76 12.48
C THR A 16 10.58 -2.69 13.94
N ASP A 17 10.20 -1.64 14.67
CA ASP A 17 10.57 -1.43 16.08
C ASP A 17 10.16 -2.62 16.97
N ALA A 18 10.97 -2.98 17.97
CA ALA A 18 10.70 -4.14 18.85
C ALA A 18 9.31 -4.06 19.52
N VAL A 19 8.94 -2.87 20.03
CA VAL A 19 7.60 -2.61 20.59
C VAL A 19 6.51 -2.84 19.54
N TYR A 20 6.76 -2.40 18.31
CA TYR A 20 5.82 -2.55 17.21
C TYR A 20 5.68 -4.02 16.76
N MET A 21 6.78 -4.77 16.76
CA MET A 21 6.78 -6.22 16.50
C MET A 21 5.95 -6.98 17.53
N SER A 22 6.04 -6.61 18.82
CA SER A 22 5.16 -7.17 19.85
C SER A 22 3.70 -6.82 19.58
N ARG A 23 3.39 -5.56 19.28
CA ARG A 23 2.01 -5.13 18.94
C ARG A 23 1.44 -5.87 17.74
N LYS A 24 2.24 -6.10 16.69
CA LYS A 24 1.84 -6.94 15.54
C LYS A 24 1.53 -8.37 15.98
N ARG A 25 2.38 -8.98 16.80
CA ARG A 25 2.17 -10.33 17.34
C ARG A 25 0.86 -10.41 18.13
N ASP A 26 0.59 -9.42 18.99
CA ASP A 26 -0.64 -9.37 19.78
C ASP A 26 -1.87 -9.17 18.91
N SER A 27 -1.77 -8.34 17.86
CA SER A 27 -2.82 -8.20 16.85
C SER A 27 -3.11 -9.52 16.13
N TRP A 28 -2.07 -10.28 15.78
CA TRP A 28 -2.21 -11.60 15.17
C TRP A 28 -2.81 -12.65 16.11
N LYS A 29 -2.52 -12.58 17.42
CA LYS A 29 -3.20 -13.40 18.42
C LYS A 29 -4.69 -13.06 18.54
N LYS A 30 -5.05 -11.77 18.56
CA LYS A 30 -6.47 -11.34 18.54
C LYS A 30 -7.19 -11.85 17.29
N ILE A 31 -6.53 -11.82 16.13
CA ILE A 31 -7.05 -12.39 14.89
C ILE A 31 -7.22 -13.90 15.03
N GLN A 32 -6.23 -14.60 15.58
CA GLN A 32 -6.31 -16.04 15.84
C GLN A 32 -7.54 -16.39 16.68
N ASP A 33 -7.75 -15.68 17.79
CA ASP A 33 -8.86 -15.95 18.70
C ASP A 33 -10.20 -15.69 18.00
N GLN A 34 -10.35 -14.54 17.34
CA GLN A 34 -11.56 -14.23 16.55
C GLN A 34 -11.80 -15.16 15.36
N PHE A 35 -10.74 -15.78 14.83
CA PHE A 35 -10.86 -16.77 13.78
C PHE A 35 -11.33 -18.10 14.36
N ASN A 36 -10.67 -18.58 15.42
CA ASN A 36 -10.95 -19.85 16.07
C ASN A 36 -12.30 -19.88 16.80
N CYS A 37 -12.83 -18.73 17.23
CA CYS A 37 -14.19 -18.64 17.80
C CYS A 37 -15.32 -18.78 16.77
N ARG A 38 -15.03 -18.88 15.47
CA ARG A 38 -16.05 -19.04 14.43
C ARG A 38 -16.57 -20.48 14.42
N HIS A 39 -17.83 -20.67 14.06
CA HIS A 39 -18.38 -22.00 13.82
C HIS A 39 -17.70 -22.65 12.61
N ASN A 40 -17.56 -23.97 12.63
CA ASN A 40 -17.05 -24.78 11.51
C ASN A 40 -15.63 -24.42 11.02
N VAL A 41 -14.77 -23.86 11.86
CA VAL A 41 -13.35 -23.68 11.53
C VAL A 41 -12.47 -24.65 12.29
N THR A 42 -11.43 -25.16 11.61
CA THR A 42 -10.34 -25.83 12.31
C THR A 42 -9.47 -24.79 13.01
N PRO A 43 -9.16 -24.95 14.30
CA PRO A 43 -8.27 -24.05 15.00
C PRO A 43 -6.92 -23.92 14.29
N ARG A 44 -6.48 -22.68 14.08
CA ARG A 44 -5.17 -22.36 13.50
C ARG A 44 -4.37 -21.52 14.48
N LYS A 45 -3.04 -21.65 14.42
CA LYS A 45 -2.11 -20.76 15.12
C LYS A 45 -1.92 -19.46 14.34
N TRP A 46 -1.63 -18.38 15.05
CA TRP A 46 -1.39 -17.06 14.48
C TRP A 46 -0.27 -17.06 13.43
N THR A 47 0.74 -17.93 13.59
CA THR A 47 1.83 -18.11 12.61
C THR A 47 1.32 -18.66 11.29
N GLN A 48 0.38 -19.60 11.32
CA GLN A 48 -0.24 -20.18 10.13
C GLN A 48 -1.12 -19.15 9.42
N LEU A 49 -1.89 -18.36 10.18
CA LEU A 49 -2.72 -17.29 9.63
C LEU A 49 -1.86 -16.19 8.99
N LYS A 50 -0.76 -15.80 9.65
CA LYS A 50 0.22 -14.87 9.07
C LYS A 50 0.80 -15.42 7.78
N LYS A 51 1.26 -16.68 7.76
CA LYS A 51 1.82 -17.30 6.56
C LYS A 51 0.81 -17.39 5.42
N CYS A 52 -0.45 -17.74 5.74
CA CYS A 52 -1.54 -17.74 4.78
C CYS A 52 -1.75 -16.35 4.16
N TRP A 53 -1.75 -15.29 4.98
CA TRP A 53 -1.84 -13.93 4.49
C TRP A 53 -0.68 -13.52 3.57
N GLU A 54 0.57 -13.85 3.93
CA GLU A 54 1.72 -13.62 3.05
C GLU A 54 1.56 -14.34 1.70
N ASN A 55 1.15 -15.61 1.72
CA ASN A 55 0.91 -16.37 0.48
C ASN A 55 -0.18 -15.73 -0.39
N ILE A 56 -1.24 -15.17 0.22
CA ILE A 56 -2.31 -14.49 -0.50
C ILE A 56 -1.80 -13.16 -1.10
N LYS A 57 -0.99 -12.39 -0.37
CA LYS A 57 -0.33 -11.19 -0.91
C LYS A 57 0.60 -11.52 -2.07
N ASP A 58 1.34 -12.61 -1.99
CA ASP A 58 2.20 -13.07 -3.07
C ASP A 58 1.39 -13.49 -4.30
N LYS A 59 0.27 -14.19 -4.11
CA LYS A 59 -0.66 -14.53 -5.19
C LYS A 59 -1.21 -13.26 -5.85
N TRP A 60 -1.70 -12.31 -5.05
CA TRP A 60 -2.19 -11.02 -5.55
C TRP A 60 -1.12 -10.28 -6.35
N ARG A 61 0.13 -10.24 -5.88
CA ARG A 61 1.24 -9.57 -6.57
C ARG A 61 1.51 -10.18 -7.94
N ARG A 62 1.52 -11.52 -8.03
CA ARG A 62 1.73 -12.25 -9.30
C ARG A 62 0.59 -11.99 -10.27
N THR A 63 -0.65 -12.21 -9.84
CA THR A 63 -1.83 -12.01 -10.69
C THR A 63 -1.98 -10.55 -11.12
N SER A 64 -1.70 -9.58 -10.24
CA SER A 64 -1.75 -8.17 -10.62
C SER A 64 -0.66 -7.79 -11.63
N ALA A 65 0.51 -8.41 -11.58
CA ALA A 65 1.58 -8.17 -12.55
C ALA A 65 1.30 -8.84 -13.89
N GLU A 66 0.70 -10.04 -13.89
CA GLU A 66 0.26 -10.75 -15.08
C GLU A 66 -0.88 -9.99 -15.79
N ASP A 67 -1.93 -9.62 -15.06
CA ASP A 67 -3.05 -8.81 -15.55
C ASP A 67 -2.55 -7.49 -16.16
N MET A 68 -1.55 -6.87 -15.53
CA MET A 68 -0.90 -5.68 -16.08
C MET A 68 -0.20 -6.00 -17.40
N ARG A 69 0.68 -7.02 -17.43
CA ARG A 69 1.43 -7.40 -18.63
C ARG A 69 0.49 -7.70 -19.80
N GLU A 70 -0.59 -8.43 -19.56
CA GLU A 70 -1.58 -8.77 -20.58
C GLU A 70 -2.27 -7.51 -21.14
N ARG A 71 -2.61 -6.54 -20.30
CA ARG A 71 -3.20 -5.26 -20.73
C ARG A 71 -2.24 -4.38 -21.53
N PHE A 72 -0.94 -4.41 -21.21
CA PHE A 72 0.06 -3.61 -21.93
C PHE A 72 0.62 -4.31 -23.17
N ALA A 73 0.46 -5.64 -23.30
CA ALA A 73 0.92 -6.40 -24.45
C ALA A 73 0.03 -6.23 -25.70
N THR A 74 -1.20 -5.72 -25.56
CA THR A 74 -2.08 -5.52 -26.70
C THR A 74 -1.61 -4.35 -27.56
N GLY A 75 -1.17 -4.64 -28.80
CA GLY A 75 -0.79 -3.65 -29.82
C GLY A 75 -1.97 -2.91 -30.46
N GLY A 76 -2.99 -2.53 -29.69
CA GLY A 76 -4.18 -1.78 -30.16
C GLY A 76 -5.50 -2.55 -30.20
N GLY A 77 -5.54 -3.81 -29.76
CA GLY A 77 -6.78 -4.59 -29.61
C GLY A 77 -7.45 -4.40 -28.25
N THR A 78 -8.70 -4.89 -28.11
CA THR A 78 -9.41 -4.91 -26.82
C THR A 78 -8.62 -5.74 -25.80
N PRO A 79 -8.34 -5.22 -24.60
CA PRO A 79 -7.61 -5.96 -23.57
C PRO A 79 -8.41 -7.19 -23.12
N PRO A 80 -7.71 -8.29 -22.76
CA PRO A 80 -8.36 -9.47 -22.20
C PRO A 80 -9.08 -9.13 -20.88
N PRO A 81 -10.10 -9.93 -20.50
CA PRO A 81 -10.78 -9.75 -19.22
C PRO A 81 -9.79 -9.88 -18.06
N SER A 82 -10.03 -9.14 -16.99
CA SER A 82 -9.11 -9.12 -15.85
C SER A 82 -9.02 -10.48 -15.18
N GLN A 83 -7.78 -10.91 -14.91
CA GLN A 83 -7.52 -12.16 -14.17
C GLN A 83 -7.65 -11.98 -12.65
N LEU A 84 -7.89 -10.74 -12.17
CA LEU A 84 -7.97 -10.43 -10.76
C LEU A 84 -9.36 -10.75 -10.21
N THR A 85 -9.46 -11.78 -9.37
CA THR A 85 -10.73 -12.14 -8.73
C THR A 85 -11.14 -11.14 -7.65
N ASP A 86 -12.43 -11.06 -7.31
CA ASP A 86 -12.96 -10.20 -6.24
C ASP A 86 -12.30 -10.44 -4.86
N GLU A 87 -11.83 -11.66 -4.61
CA GLU A 87 -11.07 -11.95 -3.41
C GLU A 87 -9.69 -11.29 -3.44
N LEU A 88 -8.99 -11.35 -4.56
CA LEU A 88 -7.69 -10.71 -4.74
C LEU A 88 -7.81 -9.19 -4.81
N GLN A 89 -8.87 -8.64 -5.40
CA GLN A 89 -9.18 -7.21 -5.37
C GLN A 89 -9.17 -6.68 -3.92
N ARG A 90 -9.87 -7.39 -3.01
CA ARG A 90 -9.90 -7.04 -1.58
C ARG A 90 -8.54 -7.12 -0.90
N VAL A 91 -7.63 -7.98 -1.38
CA VAL A 91 -6.24 -8.02 -0.88
C VAL A 91 -5.53 -6.73 -1.24
N GLY A 92 -5.70 -6.24 -2.47
CA GLY A 92 -5.21 -4.93 -2.91
C GLY A 92 -5.75 -3.79 -2.05
N ASP A 93 -7.02 -3.82 -1.66
CA ASP A 93 -7.62 -2.79 -0.79
C ASP A 93 -7.04 -2.79 0.64
N ILE A 94 -6.73 -3.97 1.17
CA ILE A 94 -6.13 -4.13 2.50
C ILE A 94 -4.64 -3.73 2.48
N ALA A 95 -3.91 -4.16 1.46
CA ALA A 95 -2.47 -3.94 1.27
C ALA A 95 -2.18 -2.89 0.18
N SER A 96 -2.92 -1.78 0.20
CA SER A 96 -2.90 -0.76 -0.88
C SER A 96 -1.51 -0.20 -1.19
N HIS A 97 -0.63 -0.13 -0.18
CA HIS A 97 0.75 0.32 -0.35
C HIS A 97 1.56 -0.58 -1.30
N MET A 98 1.14 -1.83 -1.54
CA MET A 98 1.77 -2.73 -2.50
C MET A 98 1.34 -2.47 -3.95
N ALA A 99 0.25 -1.72 -4.17
CA ALA A 99 -0.29 -1.41 -5.50
C ALA A 99 0.34 -0.15 -6.12
N VAL A 100 1.19 0.57 -5.36
CA VAL A 100 1.87 1.77 -5.84
C VAL A 100 2.84 1.39 -6.96
N ARG A 101 2.64 1.98 -8.14
CA ARG A 101 3.53 1.85 -9.30
C ARG A 101 4.33 3.13 -9.46
N LEU A 102 5.61 3.01 -9.74
CA LEU A 102 6.40 4.16 -10.17
C LEU A 102 6.12 4.42 -11.65
N PRO A 103 5.81 5.65 -12.05
CA PRO A 103 5.72 6.02 -13.46
C PRO A 103 7.06 5.73 -14.15
N ASN A 104 7.02 5.04 -15.29
CA ASN A 104 8.19 4.91 -16.15
C ASN A 104 8.32 6.21 -16.96
N CYS A 105 9.29 7.06 -16.64
CA CYS A 105 9.50 8.34 -17.32
C CYS A 105 10.33 8.22 -18.61
N CYS A 106 10.95 7.07 -18.87
CA CYS A 106 11.88 6.88 -19.97
C CYS A 106 11.69 5.49 -20.60
N ASP A 107 10.74 5.38 -21.53
CA ASP A 107 10.62 4.20 -22.43
C ASP A 107 10.05 4.61 -23.80
N SER A 108 10.32 5.84 -24.20
CA SER A 108 10.10 6.28 -25.57
C SER A 108 11.43 6.21 -26.29
N ASP A 109 11.84 5.00 -26.67
CA ASP A 109 12.82 4.79 -27.74
C ASP A 109 12.20 5.25 -29.07
N ARG A 110 11.95 6.55 -29.19
CA ARG A 110 11.53 7.18 -30.43
C ARG A 110 12.79 7.33 -31.28
N SER A 111 12.88 6.50 -32.32
CA SER A 111 13.96 6.39 -33.31
C SER A 111 14.92 7.57 -33.35
N ARG A 112 16.19 7.33 -32.97
CA ARG A 112 17.28 8.12 -33.52
C ARG A 112 17.39 7.72 -35.00
N HIS A 113 16.70 8.45 -35.87
CA HIS A 113 17.08 8.48 -37.26
C HIS A 113 18.55 8.91 -37.33
N ASP A 114 19.34 8.18 -38.10
CA ASP A 114 20.75 8.48 -38.32
C ASP A 114 21.00 9.94 -38.73
N ALA A 115 22.03 10.51 -38.10
CA ALA A 115 22.83 11.68 -38.45
C ALA A 115 22.20 13.09 -38.49
N VAL A 116 22.43 13.87 -37.42
CA VAL A 116 23.04 15.22 -37.52
C VAL A 116 24.02 15.41 -36.34
N PRO A 117 25.32 15.69 -36.57
CA PRO A 117 26.20 16.20 -35.53
C PRO A 117 25.84 17.67 -35.29
N GLY A 118 25.16 17.94 -34.19
CA GLY A 118 24.71 19.27 -33.82
C GLY A 118 24.29 19.26 -32.36
N GLU A 119 25.15 19.80 -31.53
CA GLU A 119 25.10 19.88 -30.09
C GLU A 119 23.75 20.42 -29.59
N SER A 120 23.18 19.77 -28.56
CA SER A 120 22.17 20.38 -27.72
C SER A 120 22.29 19.83 -26.30
N ASP A 121 22.92 20.67 -25.50
CA ASP A 121 23.15 20.62 -24.06
C ASP A 121 21.94 20.14 -23.24
N CYS A 122 22.15 19.14 -22.38
CA CYS A 122 21.21 18.73 -21.34
C CYS A 122 21.34 19.66 -20.14
N SER A 123 20.99 20.93 -20.32
CA SER A 123 20.90 21.92 -19.24
C SER A 123 19.55 22.61 -19.29
N LYS A 124 18.52 21.93 -18.76
CA LYS A 124 17.31 22.48 -18.08
C LYS A 124 16.25 21.40 -17.92
N ALA A 125 16.50 20.43 -17.04
CA ALA A 125 15.40 19.88 -16.25
C ALA A 125 15.37 20.68 -14.95
N GLN A 126 14.46 21.66 -14.89
CA GLN A 126 14.14 22.32 -13.64
C GLN A 126 13.68 21.24 -12.66
N CYS A 127 14.50 20.97 -11.65
CA CYS A 127 13.99 20.50 -10.37
C CYS A 127 12.96 21.52 -9.90
N THR A 128 11.67 21.20 -10.01
CA THR A 128 10.69 21.85 -9.16
C THR A 128 10.80 21.16 -7.80
N PRO A 129 11.23 21.86 -6.73
CA PRO A 129 11.04 21.33 -5.39
C PRO A 129 9.53 21.23 -5.16
N ALA A 130 9.12 20.11 -4.56
CA ALA A 130 7.80 19.95 -4.00
C ALA A 130 7.43 21.22 -3.22
N VAL A 131 6.34 21.87 -3.62
CA VAL A 131 5.73 22.92 -2.82
C VAL A 131 5.33 22.27 -1.50
N ALA A 132 6.14 22.53 -0.47
CA ALA A 132 5.78 22.34 0.91
C ALA A 132 4.52 23.17 1.17
N ALA A 133 3.41 22.49 1.45
CA ALA A 133 2.26 23.14 2.05
C ALA A 133 2.71 23.79 3.38
N PRO A 134 2.49 25.10 3.61
CA PRO A 134 2.89 25.74 4.85
C PRO A 134 2.04 25.25 6.02
N LEU A 135 2.70 24.76 7.06
CA LEU A 135 2.19 24.82 8.43
C LEU A 135 1.83 26.28 8.78
N PRO A 136 0.66 26.57 9.36
CA PRO A 136 0.47 27.81 10.09
C PRO A 136 0.84 27.59 11.55
N GLU A 137 2.05 28.02 11.94
CA GLU A 137 2.41 28.17 13.35
C GLU A 137 2.12 29.59 13.87
N THR A 138 1.25 29.61 14.88
CA THR A 138 1.27 30.46 16.08
C THR A 138 0.83 31.93 16.00
N ARG A 139 -0.23 32.22 16.75
CA ARG A 139 -0.29 33.43 17.58
C ARG A 139 -0.49 33.01 19.04
N ARG A 140 0.54 33.22 19.85
CA ARG A 140 0.47 33.20 21.32
C ARG A 140 -0.32 34.42 21.79
N GLN A 141 -1.28 34.23 22.70
CA GLN A 141 -1.48 35.18 23.81
C GLN A 141 -2.16 34.49 25.01
N ALA A 142 -1.36 34.33 26.06
CA ALA A 142 -1.60 34.33 27.52
C ALA A 142 -2.97 33.97 28.15
N CYS A 143 -2.83 33.11 29.18
CA CYS A 143 -3.44 33.13 30.52
C CYS A 143 -4.97 33.30 30.71
N GLY A 144 -5.58 32.24 31.24
CA GLY A 144 -6.87 32.29 31.95
C GLY A 144 -7.19 30.91 32.56
N LYS A 145 -7.27 30.85 33.89
CA LYS A 145 -7.37 29.64 34.71
C LYS A 145 -8.79 29.47 35.25
N VAL A 146 -9.61 28.52 34.80
CA VAL A 146 -10.84 28.06 35.52
C VAL A 146 -11.27 26.67 34.98
N ARG A 147 -11.02 25.56 35.68
CA ARG A 147 -11.91 24.73 36.55
C ARG A 147 -12.94 23.85 35.83
N CYS A 148 -12.84 22.52 36.03
CA CYS A 148 -13.84 21.51 35.66
C CYS A 148 -15.07 21.54 36.60
N PRO A 149 -16.24 21.16 36.07
CA PRO A 149 -17.25 20.45 36.87
C PRO A 149 -17.68 19.11 36.25
N GLU A 150 -17.87 18.12 37.13
CA GLU A 150 -18.77 16.95 37.06
C GLU A 150 -18.45 15.83 36.05
N CYS A 151 -18.20 14.56 36.40
CA CYS A 151 -18.45 13.77 37.62
C CYS A 151 -19.87 13.91 38.19
N ALA A 152 -20.82 13.29 37.51
CA ALA A 152 -22.06 12.78 38.10
C ALA A 152 -22.20 11.31 37.66
#